data_AF-A0A645BR21-F1
#
_entry.id   AF-A0A645BR21-F1
#
_cell.length_a   1.000
_cell.length_b   1.000
_cell.length_c   1.000
_cell.angle_alpha   90.00
_cell.angle_beta   90.00
_cell.angle_gamma   90.00
#
_symmetry.space_group_name_H-M   'P 1'
#
loop_
_entity.id
_entity.type
_entity.pdbx_description
1 polymer ?
#
loop_
_entity_poly.entity_id
_entity_poly.type
_entity_poly.pdbx_seq_one_letter_code
_entity_poly.pdbx_strand_id
1 'polypeptide(L)'
;MKITLPLEPVVISDQTANAYNVTKFTKGLQYTGWGKNVMPIASFDAGTTEWELALLMDQDPNIEWWVRLYTNGQAFIPTTDGNYFPDFIAIDTKGVRWLIEGKADKNANDADVLRKKAAAETWARAVRDEDDFGVWRYMFATESNIKNSAGSWNALLMSTKPE
;
A
#
# COMPACT_ATOMS: atom_id res chain seq x y z
N MET A 1 21.72 -4.55 -1.91
CA MET A 1 21.71 -3.40 -2.85
C MET A 1 21.52 -2.14 -2.02
N LYS A 2 22.40 -1.12 -2.12
CA LYS A 2 22.17 0.17 -1.43
C LYS A 2 21.21 0.99 -2.30
N ILE A 3 20.02 1.27 -1.81
CA ILE A 3 19.08 2.17 -2.46
C ILE A 3 19.62 3.60 -2.29
N THR A 4 19.83 4.31 -3.39
CA THR A 4 20.17 5.74 -3.38
C THR A 4 18.88 6.52 -3.55
N LEU A 5 18.55 7.36 -2.57
CA LEU A 5 17.34 8.20 -2.56
C LEU A 5 17.38 9.26 -3.69
N PRO A 6 16.22 9.74 -4.17
CA PRO A 6 16.12 10.67 -5.30
C PRO A 6 16.80 12.03 -5.05
N LEU A 7 17.04 12.77 -6.14
CA LEU A 7 17.81 14.02 -6.22
C LEU A 7 17.30 15.20 -5.36
N GLU A 8 16.07 15.16 -4.84
CA GLU A 8 15.56 16.15 -3.90
C GLU A 8 15.52 15.57 -2.47
N PRO A 9 16.00 16.30 -1.46
CA PRO A 9 16.00 15.80 -0.09
C PRO A 9 14.56 15.61 0.40
N VAL A 10 14.24 14.37 0.77
CA VAL A 10 12.99 14.06 1.47
C VAL A 10 12.99 14.82 2.79
N VAL A 11 12.03 15.72 2.98
CA VAL A 11 11.90 16.50 4.21
C VAL A 11 11.41 15.58 5.33
N ILE A 12 12.31 15.29 6.26
CA ILE A 12 12.04 14.55 7.49
C ILE A 12 11.82 15.59 8.60
N SER A 13 10.66 15.56 9.24
CA SER A 13 10.38 16.46 10.36
C SER A 13 11.17 16.05 11.61
N ASP A 14 11.46 17.01 12.49
CA ASP A 14 12.04 16.72 13.81
C ASP A 14 11.09 15.92 14.70
N GLN A 15 9.81 15.87 14.33
CA GLN A 15 8.74 15.11 14.98
C GLN A 15 8.46 13.83 14.20
N THR A 16 9.43 12.92 14.19
CA THR A 16 9.26 11.57 13.64
C THR A 16 9.25 10.52 14.75
N ALA A 17 8.63 9.38 14.46
CA ALA A 17 8.70 8.21 15.33
C ALA A 17 9.22 7.00 14.54
N ASN A 18 10.07 6.19 15.17
CA ASN A 18 10.41 4.89 14.59
C ASN A 18 9.16 3.99 14.63
N ALA A 19 8.74 3.48 13.48
CA ALA A 19 7.51 2.71 13.33
C ALA A 19 7.38 1.51 14.29
N TYR A 20 8.52 0.92 14.67
CA TYR A 20 8.59 -0.26 15.53
C TYR A 20 8.57 0.05 17.03
N ASN A 21 8.74 1.32 17.40
CA ASN A 21 8.79 1.77 18.80
C ASN A 21 7.51 2.50 19.22
N VAL A 22 6.46 2.45 18.41
CA VAL A 22 5.20 3.17 18.62
C VAL A 22 4.18 2.25 19.28
N THR A 23 3.65 2.68 20.44
CA THR A 23 2.59 1.95 21.15
C THR A 23 1.18 2.38 20.73
N LYS A 24 1.05 3.57 20.12
CA LYS A 24 -0.22 4.12 19.63
C LYS A 24 -0.04 4.88 18.32
N PHE A 25 -0.78 4.47 17.31
CA PHE A 25 -0.83 5.17 16.03
C PHE A 25 -1.30 6.62 16.19
N THR A 26 -0.57 7.54 15.57
CA THR A 26 -0.89 8.96 15.42
C THR A 26 -1.08 9.29 13.94
N LYS A 27 -2.27 9.77 13.58
CA LYS A 27 -2.62 10.16 12.22
C LYS A 27 -1.72 11.28 11.71
N GLY A 28 -1.23 11.15 10.47
CA GLY A 28 -0.42 12.18 9.79
C GLY A 28 1.02 12.33 10.28
N LEU A 29 1.42 11.60 11.34
CA LEU A 29 2.81 11.57 11.80
C LEU A 29 3.71 10.91 10.74
N GLN A 30 4.92 11.44 10.56
CA GLN A 30 5.95 10.78 9.76
C GLN A 30 6.60 9.67 10.57
N TYR A 31 6.57 8.45 10.05
CA TYR A 31 7.22 7.31 10.66
C TYR A 31 8.46 6.92 9.87
N THR A 32 9.52 6.59 10.60
CA THR A 32 10.84 6.18 10.10
C THR A 32 11.14 4.73 10.51
N GLY A 33 12.32 4.23 10.12
CA GLY A 33 12.81 2.91 10.54
C GLY A 33 12.42 1.77 9.61
N TRP A 34 11.72 2.07 8.52
CA TRP A 34 11.32 1.09 7.51
C TRP A 34 12.51 0.38 6.87
N GLY A 35 12.45 -0.94 6.81
CA GLY A 35 13.46 -1.78 6.17
C GLY A 35 13.21 -2.00 4.67
N LYS A 36 11.95 -1.90 4.23
CA LYS A 36 11.51 -2.24 2.87
C LYS A 36 10.75 -1.12 2.17
N ASN A 37 10.45 -0.01 2.86
CA ASN A 37 9.92 1.18 2.19
C ASN A 37 11.00 1.78 1.27
N VAL A 38 10.61 2.12 0.04
CA VAL A 38 11.46 2.86 -0.90
C VAL A 38 11.82 4.25 -0.36
N MET A 39 10.92 4.85 0.43
CA MET A 39 11.10 6.15 1.06
C MET A 39 11.58 6.02 2.52
N PRO A 40 12.38 6.97 3.05
CA PRO A 40 12.84 6.91 4.44
C PRO A 40 11.72 7.16 5.45
N ILE A 41 10.59 7.71 4.99
CA ILE A 41 9.41 8.05 5.78
C ILE A 41 8.13 7.59 5.08
N ALA A 42 7.08 7.38 5.89
CA ALA A 42 5.70 7.33 5.42
C ALA A 42 4.77 7.93 6.49
N SER A 43 3.69 8.57 6.06
CA SER A 43 2.60 9.01 6.92
C SER A 43 1.28 8.38 6.46
N PHE A 44 0.32 8.30 7.37
CA PHE A 44 -0.89 7.50 7.19
C PHE A 44 -2.10 8.18 7.78
N ASP A 45 -3.25 7.94 7.18
CA ASP A 45 -4.52 8.50 7.61
C ASP A 45 -5.34 7.56 8.51
N ALA A 46 -5.01 6.27 8.50
CA ALA A 46 -5.74 5.22 9.22
C ALA A 46 -4.82 4.19 9.88
N GLY A 47 -5.11 3.87 11.14
CA GLY A 47 -4.34 2.92 11.96
C GLY A 47 -4.61 1.46 11.63
N THR A 48 -5.88 1.06 11.60
CA THR A 48 -6.32 -0.34 11.38
C THR A 48 -6.25 -0.78 9.92
N THR A 49 -5.83 0.11 9.02
CA THR A 49 -5.69 -0.20 7.59
C THR A 49 -4.30 0.16 7.10
N GLU A 50 -4.05 1.42 6.76
CA GLU A 50 -2.82 1.83 6.08
C GLU A 50 -1.56 1.57 6.92
N TRP A 51 -1.60 1.94 8.21
CA TRP A 51 -0.48 1.73 9.13
C TRP A 51 -0.18 0.25 9.35
N GLU A 52 -1.21 -0.55 9.63
CA GLU A 52 -1.06 -2.01 9.82
C GLU A 52 -0.60 -2.72 8.54
N LEU A 53 -1.07 -2.30 7.36
CA LEU A 53 -0.57 -2.81 6.07
C LEU A 53 0.91 -2.49 5.88
N ALA A 54 1.35 -1.26 6.17
CA ALA A 54 2.75 -0.89 6.06
C ALA A 54 3.63 -1.73 7.00
N LEU A 55 3.22 -1.91 8.26
CA LEU A 55 3.93 -2.78 9.20
C LEU A 55 3.98 -4.24 8.74
N LEU A 56 2.89 -4.76 8.20
CA LEU A 56 2.81 -6.13 7.66
C LEU A 56 3.79 -6.29 6.50
N MET A 57 3.73 -5.39 5.51
CA MET A 57 4.58 -5.45 4.33
C MET A 57 6.06 -5.27 4.66
N ASP A 58 6.39 -4.38 5.60
CA ASP A 58 7.78 -4.12 5.98
C ASP A 58 8.42 -5.31 6.73
N GLN A 59 7.61 -6.10 7.45
CA GLN A 59 8.09 -7.24 8.24
C GLN A 59 7.99 -8.59 7.52
N ASP A 60 7.01 -8.79 6.61
CA ASP A 60 6.77 -10.10 6.02
C ASP A 60 7.89 -10.50 5.04
N PRO A 61 8.51 -11.69 5.16
CA PRO A 61 9.64 -12.10 4.33
C PRO A 61 9.32 -12.25 2.83
N ASN A 62 8.04 -12.33 2.45
CA ASN A 62 7.61 -12.46 1.07
C ASN A 62 7.47 -11.11 0.35
N ILE A 63 7.61 -9.98 1.04
CA ILE A 63 7.69 -8.64 0.43
C ILE A 63 9.15 -8.23 0.23
N GLU A 64 9.47 -7.72 -0.96
CA GLU A 64 10.79 -7.16 -1.28
C GLU A 64 10.85 -5.67 -0.93
N TRP A 65 9.89 -4.88 -1.41
CA TRP A 65 9.76 -3.45 -1.10
C TRP A 65 8.34 -2.94 -1.25
N TRP A 66 8.04 -1.79 -0.65
CA TRP A 66 6.76 -1.09 -0.77
C TRP A 66 6.94 0.43 -0.82
N VAL A 67 5.92 1.15 -1.28
CA VAL A 67 5.87 2.62 -1.25
C VAL A 67 4.44 3.11 -1.04
N ARG A 68 4.25 4.13 -0.19
CA ARG A 68 2.98 4.83 0.02
C ARG A 68 2.74 5.82 -1.12
N LEU A 69 1.53 5.84 -1.70
CA LEU A 69 1.14 6.83 -2.70
C LEU A 69 0.21 7.90 -2.10
N TYR A 70 0.53 9.18 -2.29
CA TYR A 70 -0.28 10.27 -1.74
C TYR A 70 -1.22 10.85 -2.82
N THR A 71 -2.33 11.46 -2.40
CA THR A 71 -3.42 11.97 -3.28
C THR A 71 -3.03 13.14 -4.21
N ASN A 72 -1.80 13.62 -4.11
CA ASN A 72 -1.19 14.63 -4.99
C ASN A 72 0.07 14.09 -5.71
N GLY A 73 0.27 12.77 -5.68
CA GLY A 73 1.39 12.09 -6.32
C GLY A 73 1.22 11.96 -7.83
N GLN A 74 2.22 11.36 -8.46
CA GLN A 74 2.24 11.14 -9.92
C GLN A 74 1.67 9.77 -10.33
N ALA A 75 1.49 8.85 -9.38
CA ALA A 75 0.94 7.52 -9.64
C ALA A 75 -0.55 7.50 -9.29
N PHE A 76 -1.40 7.43 -10.31
CA PHE A 76 -2.85 7.36 -10.17
C PHE A 76 -3.50 6.59 -11.32
N ILE A 77 -4.75 6.17 -11.09
CA ILE A 77 -5.63 5.58 -12.09
C ILE A 77 -6.72 6.61 -12.43
N PRO A 78 -6.85 7.04 -13.69
CA PRO A 78 -7.95 7.90 -14.10
C PRO A 78 -9.29 7.18 -13.94
N THR A 79 -10.27 7.82 -13.32
CA THR A 79 -11.67 7.34 -13.22
C THR A 79 -12.64 8.43 -13.68
N THR A 80 -13.93 8.10 -13.82
CA THR A 80 -14.98 9.08 -14.16
C THR A 80 -15.14 10.18 -13.11
N ASP A 81 -14.77 9.89 -11.86
CA ASP A 81 -14.97 10.77 -10.71
C ASP A 81 -13.65 11.50 -10.32
N GLY A 82 -12.63 11.41 -11.18
CA GLY A 82 -11.29 11.97 -10.96
C GLY A 82 -10.21 10.91 -10.80
N ASN A 83 -9.03 11.32 -10.34
CA ASN A 83 -7.89 10.42 -10.15
C ASN A 83 -8.08 9.57 -8.89
N TYR A 84 -7.95 8.25 -9.03
CA TYR A 84 -7.86 7.31 -7.93
C TYR A 84 -6.39 7.03 -7.60
N PHE A 85 -6.02 7.21 -6.34
CA PHE A 85 -4.69 6.94 -5.80
C PHE A 85 -4.79 5.74 -4.85
N PRO A 86 -4.34 4.54 -5.26
CA PRO A 86 -4.24 3.39 -4.36
C PRO A 86 -3.35 3.74 -3.16
N ASP A 87 -3.54 3.09 -2.01
CA ASP A 87 -2.72 3.42 -0.84
C ASP A 87 -1.24 3.09 -1.03
N PHE A 88 -0.95 1.92 -1.63
CA PHE A 88 0.42 1.44 -1.80
C PHE A 88 0.69 0.80 -3.15
N ILE A 89 1.97 0.82 -3.50
CA ILE A 89 2.58 -0.17 -4.41
C ILE A 89 3.49 -1.07 -3.58
N ALA A 90 3.44 -2.38 -3.80
CA ALA A 90 4.40 -3.33 -3.25
C ALA A 90 4.91 -4.30 -4.32
N ILE A 91 6.13 -4.80 -4.15
CA ILE A 91 6.64 -5.94 -4.91
C ILE A 91 6.89 -7.09 -3.96
N ASP A 92 6.32 -8.25 -4.31
CA ASP A 92 6.63 -9.49 -3.61
C ASP A 92 7.88 -10.17 -4.17
N THR A 93 8.42 -11.12 -3.40
CA THR A 93 9.62 -11.90 -3.74
C THR A 93 9.45 -12.80 -4.98
N LYS A 94 8.23 -12.93 -5.52
CA LYS A 94 7.96 -13.60 -6.79
C LYS A 94 7.95 -12.63 -7.97
N GLY A 95 8.19 -11.35 -7.73
CA GLY A 95 8.19 -10.29 -8.73
C GLY A 95 6.80 -9.80 -9.10
N VAL A 96 5.74 -10.14 -8.35
CA VAL A 96 4.41 -9.58 -8.60
C VAL A 96 4.33 -8.18 -8.02
N ARG A 97 3.80 -7.24 -8.81
CA ARG A 97 3.56 -5.85 -8.41
C ARG A 97 2.11 -5.70 -7.98
N TRP A 98 1.92 -5.10 -6.82
CA TRP A 98 0.63 -5.00 -6.15
C TRP A 98 0.22 -3.56 -6.02
N LEU A 99 -0.93 -3.21 -6.57
CA LEU A 99 -1.70 -2.04 -6.13
C LEU A 99 -2.53 -2.46 -4.91
N ILE A 100 -2.40 -1.75 -3.80
CA ILE A 100 -3.05 -2.14 -2.54
C ILE A 100 -3.87 -0.98 -2.01
N GLU A 101 -5.12 -1.28 -1.62
CA GLU A 101 -6.04 -0.37 -0.95
C GLU A 101 -6.46 -0.94 0.40
N GLY A 102 -6.28 -0.17 1.47
CA GLY A 102 -6.78 -0.50 2.80
C GLY A 102 -8.14 0.15 3.07
N LYS A 103 -9.13 -0.60 3.57
CA LYS A 103 -10.45 -0.03 3.87
C LYS A 103 -11.06 -0.50 5.18
N ALA A 104 -11.69 0.43 5.90
CA ALA A 104 -12.52 0.06 7.05
C ALA A 104 -13.72 -0.79 6.58
N ASP A 105 -14.11 -1.81 7.34
CA ASP A 105 -15.16 -2.77 6.93
C ASP A 105 -16.47 -2.05 6.64
N LYS A 106 -16.81 -1.06 7.47
CA LYS A 106 -18.04 -0.26 7.36
C LYS A 106 -18.17 0.54 6.05
N ASN A 107 -17.07 0.82 5.38
CA ASN A 107 -17.03 1.62 4.14
C ASN A 107 -16.73 0.76 2.90
N ALA A 108 -16.51 -0.55 3.07
CA ALA A 108 -16.04 -1.43 1.99
C ALA A 108 -17.06 -1.60 0.84
N ASN A 109 -18.35 -1.40 1.13
CA ASN A 109 -19.45 -1.57 0.18
C ASN A 109 -19.98 -0.25 -0.40
N ASP A 110 -19.32 0.88 -0.11
CA ASP A 110 -19.72 2.17 -0.66
C ASP A 110 -19.57 2.17 -2.18
N ALA A 111 -20.54 2.75 -2.89
CA ALA A 111 -20.57 2.71 -4.35
C ALA A 111 -19.32 3.34 -5.00
N ASP A 112 -18.79 4.41 -4.41
CA ASP A 112 -17.50 5.03 -4.77
C ASP A 112 -16.36 4.00 -4.67
N VAL A 113 -16.26 3.32 -3.53
CA VAL A 113 -15.21 2.36 -3.23
C VAL A 113 -15.23 1.19 -4.21
N LEU A 114 -16.42 0.67 -4.51
CA LEU A 114 -16.58 -0.40 -5.50
C LEU A 114 -16.19 0.03 -6.92
N ARG A 115 -16.47 1.29 -7.31
CA ARG A 115 -16.03 1.83 -8.61
C ARG A 115 -14.50 1.93 -8.69
N LYS A 116 -13.84 2.46 -7.66
CA LYS A 116 -12.38 2.55 -7.60
C LYS A 116 -11.72 1.18 -7.65
N LYS A 117 -12.25 0.22 -6.90
CA LYS A 117 -11.83 -1.19 -6.95
C LYS A 117 -11.93 -1.76 -8.38
N ALA A 118 -13.08 -1.60 -9.04
CA ALA A 118 -13.27 -2.10 -10.40
C ALA A 118 -12.32 -1.43 -11.43
N ALA A 119 -12.04 -0.13 -11.27
CA ALA A 119 -11.08 0.59 -12.09
C ALA A 119 -9.65 0.05 -11.89
N ALA A 120 -9.26 -0.24 -10.65
CA ALA A 120 -7.95 -0.78 -10.31
C ALA A 120 -7.72 -2.19 -10.85
N GLU A 121 -8.72 -3.06 -10.72
CA GLU A 121 -8.70 -4.42 -11.31
C GLU A 121 -8.60 -4.35 -12.84
N THR A 122 -9.36 -3.45 -13.47
CA THR A 122 -9.33 -3.26 -14.93
C THR A 122 -7.98 -2.74 -15.40
N TRP A 123 -7.41 -1.78 -14.68
CA TRP A 123 -6.07 -1.28 -14.97
C TRP A 123 -5.01 -2.37 -14.83
N ALA A 124 -5.05 -3.14 -13.74
CA ALA A 124 -4.08 -4.22 -13.50
C ALA A 124 -4.15 -5.31 -14.58
N ARG A 125 -5.35 -5.67 -15.04
CA ARG A 125 -5.55 -6.55 -16.20
C ARG A 125 -4.93 -6.00 -17.47
N ALA A 126 -5.25 -4.75 -17.82
CA ALA A 126 -4.74 -4.12 -19.04
C ALA A 126 -3.21 -4.09 -19.06
N VAL A 127 -2.56 -3.76 -17.93
CA VAL A 127 -1.10 -3.76 -17.83
C VAL A 127 -0.50 -5.16 -17.99
N ARG A 128 -1.16 -6.21 -17.46
CA ARG A 128 -0.72 -7.59 -17.68
C ARG A 128 -0.88 -8.01 -19.14
N ASP A 129 -1.95 -7.57 -19.80
CA ASP A 129 -2.25 -7.92 -21.20
C ASP A 129 -1.25 -7.29 -22.18
N GLU A 130 -0.66 -6.14 -21.82
CA GLU A 130 0.43 -5.51 -22.59
C GLU A 130 1.77 -6.27 -22.48
N ASP A 131 1.95 -7.11 -21.44
CA ASP A 131 3.14 -7.96 -21.16
C ASP A 131 4.50 -7.24 -21.06
N ASP A 132 4.54 -5.91 -21.18
CA ASP A 132 5.77 -5.12 -21.15
C ASP A 132 6.19 -4.66 -19.74
N PHE A 133 5.27 -4.73 -18.76
CA PHE A 133 5.46 -4.13 -17.43
C PHE A 133 5.46 -5.13 -16.26
N GLY A 134 5.53 -6.42 -16.59
CA GLY A 134 5.47 -7.53 -15.63
C GLY A 134 4.08 -7.79 -15.05
N VAL A 135 4.00 -8.65 -14.05
CA VAL A 135 2.70 -9.06 -13.48
C VAL A 135 2.22 -8.03 -12.46
N TRP A 136 1.14 -7.33 -12.78
CA TRP A 136 0.43 -6.41 -11.87
C TRP A 136 -0.87 -7.00 -11.38
N ARG A 137 -1.17 -6.85 -10.08
CA ARG A 137 -2.44 -7.27 -9.46
C ARG A 137 -2.96 -6.19 -8.52
N TYR A 138 -4.26 -6.24 -8.25
CA TYR A 138 -4.90 -5.35 -7.29
C TYR A 138 -5.36 -6.12 -6.05
N MET A 139 -5.08 -5.56 -4.86
CA MET A 139 -5.52 -6.08 -3.58
C MET A 139 -6.38 -5.03 -2.87
N PHE A 140 -7.62 -5.40 -2.56
CA PHE A 140 -8.49 -4.64 -1.68
C PHE A 140 -8.54 -5.36 -0.32
N ALA A 141 -7.95 -4.75 0.70
CA ALA A 141 -7.82 -5.34 2.03
C ALA A 141 -8.67 -4.57 3.04
N THR A 142 -9.66 -5.23 3.63
CA THR A 142 -10.43 -4.60 4.72
C THR A 142 -9.69 -4.71 6.06
N GLU A 143 -10.07 -3.89 7.04
CA GLU A 143 -9.52 -4.00 8.40
C GLU A 143 -9.68 -5.41 9.00
N SER A 144 -10.79 -6.10 8.70
CA SER A 144 -10.94 -7.52 9.04
C SER A 144 -9.96 -8.43 8.30
N ASN A 145 -9.70 -8.21 7.01
CA ASN A 145 -8.68 -8.99 6.29
C ASN A 145 -7.29 -8.80 6.91
N ILE A 146 -6.93 -7.55 7.20
CA ILE A 146 -5.63 -7.17 7.75
C ILE A 146 -5.45 -7.80 9.14
N LYS A 147 -6.43 -7.62 10.03
CA LYS A 147 -6.40 -8.21 11.37
C LYS A 147 -6.29 -9.73 11.34
N ASN A 148 -7.08 -10.39 10.48
CA ASN A 148 -7.11 -11.85 10.41
C ASN A 148 -5.89 -12.44 9.71
N SER A 149 -5.12 -11.64 8.97
CA SER A 149 -3.86 -12.07 8.37
C SER A 149 -2.76 -12.33 9.40
N ALA A 150 -2.93 -11.82 10.64
CA ALA A 150 -1.94 -11.92 11.72
C ALA A 150 -0.51 -11.51 11.30
N GLY A 151 -0.40 -10.50 10.44
CA GLY A 151 0.89 -10.00 9.95
C GLY A 151 1.53 -10.83 8.83
N SER A 152 0.79 -11.76 8.21
CA SER A 152 1.30 -12.56 7.10
C SER A 152 0.75 -12.13 5.74
N TRP A 153 1.66 -11.86 4.80
CA TRP A 153 1.33 -11.56 3.40
C TRP A 153 0.55 -12.68 2.73
N ASN A 154 0.97 -13.94 2.92
CA ASN A 154 0.28 -15.09 2.34
C ASN A 154 -1.14 -15.27 2.92
N ALA A 155 -1.32 -15.04 4.22
CA ALA A 155 -2.66 -15.07 4.83
C ALA A 155 -3.54 -13.92 4.31
N LEU A 156 -2.96 -12.73 4.12
CA LEU A 156 -3.66 -11.60 3.53
C LEU A 156 -4.13 -11.92 2.10
N LEU A 157 -3.27 -12.51 1.26
CA LEU A 157 -3.62 -12.98 -0.09
C LEU A 157 -4.77 -13.99 -0.06
N MET A 158 -4.73 -14.97 0.84
CA MET A 158 -5.78 -15.98 0.98
C MET A 158 -7.13 -15.38 1.38
N SER A 159 -7.12 -14.35 2.24
CA SER A 159 -8.36 -13.73 2.74
C SER A 159 -8.96 -12.73 1.76
N THR A 160 -8.12 -11.96 1.06
CA THR A 160 -8.54 -10.93 0.10
C THR A 160 -8.90 -11.50 -1.27
N LYS A 161 -8.33 -12.67 -1.63
CA LYS A 161 -8.53 -13.36 -2.92
C LYS A 161 -8.41 -12.39 -4.10
N PRO A 162 -7.26 -11.71 -4.24
CA PRO A 162 -7.07 -10.75 -5.31
C PRO A 162 -7.20 -11.44 -6.66
N GLU A 163 -7.76 -10.72 -7.63
CA GLU A 163 -7.99 -11.16 -9.01
C GLU A 163 -6.70 -11.44 -9.77
#